data_AF-A0A1Y4SHC3-F1
#
_entry.id   AF-A0A1Y4SHC3-F1
#
_cell.length_a   1.000
_cell.length_b   1.000
_cell.length_c   1.000
_cell.angle_alpha   90.00
_cell.angle_beta   90.00
_cell.angle_gamma   90.00
#
_symmetry.space_group_name_H-M   'P 1'
#
loop_
_entity.id
_entity.type
_entity.pdbx_description
1 polymer ?
#
loop_
_entity_poly.entity_id
_entity_poly.type
_entity_poly.pdbx_seq_one_letter_code
_entity_poly.pdbx_strand_id
1 'polypeptide(L)'
;MQWAEHLYLSDKTAAKKEKIIRKAERGAGMATIYFIALASNPANLFDIFHAAHLKERAFYRQNPYIVGIASGYEEALEMVRLMVEDIYRETGSFRVREYFGQGGQEN
;
A
#
# COMPACT_ATOMS: atom_id res chain seq x y z
N MET A 1 -9.06 -1.93 -7.00
CA MET A 1 -8.04 -1.32 -6.12
C MET A 1 -7.73 0.05 -6.66
N GLN A 2 -7.27 0.94 -5.79
CA GLN A 2 -6.71 2.23 -6.19
C GLN A 2 -5.21 2.23 -5.93
N TRP A 3 -4.46 3.03 -6.70
CA TRP A 3 -3.01 3.07 -6.63
C TRP A 3 -2.57 4.52 -6.51
N ALA A 4 -1.65 4.79 -5.58
CA ALA A 4 -0.98 6.07 -5.51
C ALA A 4 -0.22 6.36 -6.82
N GLU A 5 -0.17 7.64 -7.20
CA GLU A 5 0.60 8.11 -8.35
C GLU A 5 2.09 7.73 -8.20
N HIS A 6 2.62 7.96 -7.00
CA HIS A 6 3.97 7.57 -6.60
C HIS A 6 3.89 6.42 -5.58
N LEU A 7 4.14 5.20 -6.07
CA LEU A 7 4.23 4.02 -5.22
C LEU A 7 5.63 3.90 -4.62
N TYR A 8 5.66 3.59 -3.32
CA TYR A 8 6.86 3.09 -2.67
C TYR A 8 7.16 1.66 -3.16
N LEU A 9 8.36 1.47 -3.68
CA LEU A 9 8.79 0.24 -4.32
C LEU A 9 10.24 -0.01 -3.91
N SER A 10 10.60 -1.29 -3.83
CA SER A 10 12.00 -1.71 -3.83
C SER A 10 12.49 -1.98 -5.24
N ASP A 11 13.81 -2.06 -5.45
CA ASP A 11 14.39 -2.38 -6.76
C ASP A 11 13.76 -3.62 -7.41
N LYS A 12 13.48 -4.65 -6.59
CA LYS A 12 12.88 -5.91 -7.05
C LYS A 12 11.43 -5.74 -7.52
N THR A 13 10.65 -4.92 -6.81
CA THR A 13 9.23 -4.71 -7.12
C THR A 13 9.04 -3.65 -8.19
N ALA A 14 9.91 -2.63 -8.24
CA ALA A 14 10.00 -1.64 -9.31
C ALA A 14 10.20 -2.31 -10.68
N ALA A 15 11.13 -3.26 -10.77
CA ALA A 15 11.38 -4.02 -12.01
C ALA A 15 10.18 -4.85 -12.51
N LYS A 16 9.14 -5.06 -11.68
CA LYS A 16 7.97 -5.90 -11.99
C LYS A 16 6.64 -5.19 -11.74
N LYS A 17 6.65 -3.87 -11.53
CA LYS A 17 5.53 -3.05 -11.05
C LYS A 17 4.25 -3.31 -11.85
N GLU A 18 4.32 -3.16 -13.16
CA GLU A 18 3.17 -3.27 -14.08
C GLU A 18 2.58 -4.68 -14.05
N LYS A 19 3.43 -5.71 -13.95
CA LYS A 19 3.01 -7.11 -13.85
C LYS A 19 2.31 -7.39 -12.53
N ILE A 20 2.79 -6.81 -11.43
CA ILE A 20 2.18 -6.97 -10.10
C ILE A 20 0.82 -6.27 -10.07
N ILE A 21 0.74 -5.02 -10.52
CA ILE A 21 -0.51 -4.24 -10.59
C ILE A 21 -1.57 -4.98 -11.41
N ARG A 22 -1.22 -5.41 -12.63
CA ARG A 22 -2.13 -6.15 -13.51
C ARG A 22 -2.65 -7.45 -12.87
N LYS A 23 -1.82 -8.14 -12.09
CA LYS A 23 -2.24 -9.36 -11.36
C LYS A 23 -3.20 -9.01 -10.23
N ALA A 24 -2.87 -7.97 -9.46
CA ALA A 24 -3.69 -7.51 -8.36
C ALA A 24 -5.09 -7.06 -8.82
N GLU A 25 -5.18 -6.30 -9.91
CA GLU A 25 -6.45 -5.86 -10.53
C GLU A 25 -7.31 -6.99 -11.09
N ARG A 26 -6.75 -8.20 -11.21
CA ARG A 26 -7.47 -9.42 -11.60
C ARG A 26 -7.81 -10.30 -10.41
N GLY A 27 -7.55 -9.85 -9.18
CA GLY A 27 -7.71 -10.65 -7.97
C GLY A 27 -6.73 -11.84 -7.88
N ALA A 28 -5.64 -11.81 -8.63
CA ALA A 28 -4.69 -12.92 -8.64
C ALA A 28 -3.76 -12.84 -7.41
N GLY A 29 -3.78 -13.90 -6.60
CA GLY A 29 -2.83 -14.02 -5.49
C GLY A 29 -1.39 -14.21 -5.96
N MET A 30 -0.45 -13.70 -5.18
CA MET A 30 1.00 -13.77 -5.43
C MET A 30 1.69 -14.24 -4.15
N ALA A 31 2.69 -15.12 -4.27
CA ALA A 31 3.23 -15.86 -3.12
C ALA A 31 4.21 -15.04 -2.25
N THR A 32 4.83 -14.01 -2.81
CA THR A 32 5.89 -13.24 -2.12
C THR A 32 5.56 -11.76 -2.02
N ILE A 33 4.39 -11.33 -2.51
CA ILE A 33 4.06 -9.91 -2.60
C ILE A 33 3.21 -9.50 -1.40
N TYR A 34 3.63 -8.41 -0.78
CA TYR A 34 2.87 -7.69 0.23
C TYR A 34 2.52 -6.30 -0.33
N PHE A 35 1.32 -5.85 -0.02
CA PHE A 35 0.85 -4.52 -0.32
C PHE A 35 0.78 -3.70 0.95
N ILE A 36 1.10 -2.41 0.83
CA ILE A 36 0.92 -1.40 1.86
C ILE A 36 -0.19 -0.49 1.36
N ALA A 37 -1.26 -0.35 2.14
CA ALA A 37 -2.39 0.51 1.83
C ALA A 37 -2.58 1.57 2.90
N LEU A 38 -3.24 2.67 2.55
CA LEU A 38 -3.83 3.54 3.57
C LEU A 38 -4.74 2.70 4.46
N ALA A 39 -4.64 2.90 5.77
CA ALA A 39 -5.36 2.07 6.71
C ALA A 39 -6.88 2.03 6.44
N SER A 40 -7.48 0.87 6.62
CA SER A 40 -8.92 0.63 6.55
C SER A 40 -9.71 1.34 7.65
N ASN A 41 -9.01 1.77 8.71
CA ASN A 41 -9.57 2.52 9.82
C ASN A 41 -8.77 3.82 10.04
N PRO A 42 -9.39 4.86 10.65
CA PRO A 42 -8.74 6.16 10.84
C PRO A 42 -7.70 6.19 11.98
N ALA A 43 -7.67 5.18 12.86
CA ALA A 43 -6.75 5.16 14.00
C ALA A 43 -5.34 4.65 13.61
N ASN A 44 -5.23 3.92 12.49
CA ASN A 44 -3.98 3.39 11.98
C ASN A 44 -3.44 4.24 10.81
N LEU A 45 -2.14 4.13 10.55
CA LEU A 45 -1.48 4.81 9.43
C LEU A 45 -1.62 4.00 8.14
N PHE A 46 -1.17 2.74 8.18
CA PHE A 46 -1.14 1.85 7.03
C PHE A 46 -1.60 0.44 7.42
N ASP A 47 -2.18 -0.25 6.45
CA ASP A 47 -2.42 -1.69 6.52
C ASP A 47 -1.41 -2.41 5.61
N ILE A 48 -0.71 -3.41 6.17
CA ILE A 48 0.14 -4.33 5.40
C ILE A 48 -0.62 -5.63 5.23
N PHE A 49 -0.74 -6.13 3.99
CA PHE A 49 -1.41 -7.41 3.74
C PHE A 49 -0.75 -8.19 2.61
N HIS A 50 -0.84 -9.52 2.71
CA HIS A 50 -0.31 -10.43 1.70
C HIS A 50 -1.21 -10.47 0.45
N ALA A 51 -0.61 -10.53 -0.74
CA ALA A 51 -1.34 -10.56 -2.00
C ALA A 51 -2.27 -11.78 -2.16
N ALA A 52 -2.09 -12.86 -1.38
CA ALA A 52 -3.01 -13.99 -1.38
C ALA A 52 -4.44 -13.60 -0.97
N HIS A 53 -4.62 -12.57 -0.12
CA HIS A 53 -5.94 -12.08 0.28
C HIS A 53 -6.77 -11.55 -0.89
N LEU A 54 -6.15 -11.18 -2.01
CA LEU A 54 -6.88 -10.75 -3.22
C LEU A 54 -7.76 -11.85 -3.82
N LYS A 55 -7.51 -13.13 -3.49
CA LYS A 55 -8.38 -14.25 -3.88
C LYS A 55 -9.70 -14.26 -3.09
N GLU A 56 -9.74 -13.63 -1.92
CA GLU A 56 -10.92 -13.54 -1.09
C GLU A 56 -11.83 -12.42 -1.61
N ARG A 57 -13.01 -12.77 -2.11
CA ARG A 57 -13.95 -11.80 -2.70
C ARG A 57 -14.34 -10.68 -1.74
N ALA A 58 -14.48 -10.99 -0.45
CA ALA A 58 -14.84 -10.01 0.58
C ALA A 58 -13.72 -8.97 0.75
N PHE A 59 -12.46 -9.41 0.80
CA PHE A 59 -11.30 -8.53 0.87
C PHE A 59 -11.14 -7.71 -0.41
N TYR A 60 -11.18 -8.36 -1.57
CA TYR A 60 -11.00 -7.70 -2.87
C TYR A 60 -11.98 -6.53 -3.10
N ARG A 61 -13.21 -6.66 -2.61
CA ARG A 61 -14.26 -5.63 -2.70
C ARG A 61 -14.03 -4.40 -1.84
N GLN A 62 -13.17 -4.47 -0.82
CA GLN A 62 -12.83 -3.31 0.02
C GLN A 62 -12.11 -2.22 -0.76
N ASN A 63 -11.59 -2.54 -1.95
CA ASN A 63 -10.96 -1.59 -2.87
C ASN A 63 -9.87 -0.72 -2.19
N PRO A 64 -8.88 -1.32 -1.53
CA PRO A 64 -7.87 -0.57 -0.78
C PRO A 64 -7.07 0.38 -1.69
N TYR A 65 -6.61 1.49 -1.09
CA TYR A 65 -5.74 2.48 -1.74
C TYR A 65 -4.27 2.14 -1.47
N ILE A 66 -3.61 1.58 -2.47
CA ILE A 66 -2.24 1.06 -2.34
C ILE A 66 -1.23 2.17 -2.52
N VAL A 67 -0.30 2.25 -1.57
CA VAL A 67 0.78 3.24 -1.51
C VAL A 67 2.16 2.60 -1.61
N GLY A 68 2.27 1.28 -1.40
CA GLY A 68 3.54 0.57 -1.54
C GLY A 68 3.40 -0.91 -1.91
N ILE A 69 4.46 -1.45 -2.51
CA ILE A 69 4.57 -2.87 -2.90
C ILE A 69 5.93 -3.40 -2.42
N ALA A 70 5.91 -4.49 -1.66
CA ALA A 70 7.11 -5.15 -1.14
C ALA A 70 7.16 -6.64 -1.51
N SER A 71 8.37 -7.20 -1.58
CA SER A 71 8.63 -8.61 -1.85
C SER A 71 8.97 -9.39 -0.57
N GLY A 72 8.03 -9.39 0.37
CA GLY A 72 8.16 -10.09 1.64
C GLY A 72 7.62 -9.23 2.77
N TYR A 73 7.35 -9.85 3.92
CA TYR A 73 6.79 -9.12 5.06
C TYR A 73 7.82 -8.21 5.71
N GLU A 74 9.05 -8.67 5.91
CA GLU A 74 10.15 -7.86 6.48
C GLU A 74 10.44 -6.62 5.64
N GLU A 75 10.48 -6.77 4.32
CA GLU A 75 10.65 -5.66 3.39
C GLU A 75 9.47 -4.67 3.44
N ALA A 76 8.25 -5.17 3.65
CA ALA A 76 7.09 -4.32 3.85
C ALA A 76 7.20 -3.48 5.15
N LEU A 77 7.70 -4.09 6.23
CA LEU A 77 7.92 -3.38 7.50
C LEU A 77 8.98 -2.28 7.36
N GLU A 78 10.12 -2.58 6.73
CA GLU A 78 11.15 -1.56 6.50
C GLU A 78 10.65 -0.44 5.59
N MET A 79 9.88 -0.79 4.55
CA MET A 79 9.26 0.20 3.68
C MET A 79 8.29 1.11 4.44
N VAL A 80 7.42 0.56 5.31
CA VAL A 80 6.54 1.37 6.15
C VAL A 80 7.32 2.30 7.07
N ARG A 81 8.42 1.81 7.66
CA ARG A 81 9.29 2.64 8.49
C ARG A 81 9.81 3.85 7.70
N LEU A 82 10.38 3.61 6.52
CA LEU A 82 10.89 4.68 5.64
C LEU A 82 9.79 5.65 5.19
N MET A 83 8.62 5.14 4.82
CA MET A 83 7.46 5.96 4.47
C MET A 83 7.05 6.88 5.62
N VAL A 84 7.00 6.38 6.85
CA VAL A 84 6.64 7.19 8.02
C VAL A 84 7.69 8.27 8.28
N GLU A 85 8.98 7.95 8.14
CA GLU A 85 10.07 8.92 8.27
C GLU A 85 9.98 10.03 7.19
N ASP A 86 9.70 9.67 5.93
CA ASP A 86 9.52 10.63 4.84
C ASP A 86 8.32 11.56 5.06
N ILE A 87 7.16 10.99 5.44
CA ILE A 87 5.93 11.75 5.69
C ILE A 87 6.13 12.71 6.86
N TYR A 88 6.80 12.26 7.93
CA TYR A 88 7.10 13.12 9.07
C TYR A 88 8.05 14.25 8.67
N ARG A 89 9.08 13.96 7.85
CA ARG A 89 10.03 14.96 7.37
C ARG A 89 9.37 16.03 6.49
N GLU A 90 8.40 15.65 5.67
CA GLU A 90 7.73 16.57 4.75
C GLU A 90 6.57 17.34 5.39
N THR A 91 5.80 16.70 6.27
CA THR A 91 4.56 17.26 6.83
C THR A 91 4.71 17.76 8.27
N GLY A 92 5.79 17.40 8.97
CA GLY A 92 5.97 17.65 10.40
C GLY A 92 5.02 16.85 11.30
N SER A 93 4.28 15.89 10.74
CA SER A 93 3.27 15.09 11.44
C SER A 93 3.06 13.73 10.74
N PHE A 94 2.07 12.94 11.15
CA PHE A 94 1.74 11.63 10.58
C PHE A 94 0.49 11.67 9.70
N ARG A 95 0.31 12.76 8.94
CA ARG A 95 -0.88 12.98 8.10
C ARG A 95 -0.77 12.21 6.78
N VAL A 96 -0.75 10.88 6.89
CA VAL A 96 -0.48 9.97 5.75
C VAL A 96 -1.51 10.12 4.63
N ARG A 97 -2.79 10.36 4.93
CA ARG A 97 -3.82 10.53 3.90
C ARG A 97 -3.59 11.81 3.09
N GLU A 98 -3.30 12.92 3.76
CA GLU A 98 -2.99 14.21 3.12
C GLU A 98 -1.76 14.09 2.24
N TYR A 99 -0.71 13.40 2.72
CA TYR A 99 0.51 13.14 1.96
C TYR A 99 0.24 12.47 0.60
N PHE A 100 -0.67 11.50 0.56
CA PHE A 100 -1.06 10.81 -0.68
C PHE A 100 -2.24 11.48 -1.42
N GLY A 101 -2.58 12.73 -1.08
CA GLY A 101 -3.66 13.48 -1.73
C GLY A 101 -5.06 12.90 -1.46
N GLN A 102 -5.22 12.08 -0.42
CA GLN A 102 -6.47 11.46 0.02
C GLN A 102 -7.08 12.18 1.23
N GLY A 103 -6.62 13.39 1.55
CA GLY A 103 -7.19 14.24 2.61
C GLY A 103 -8.47 14.92 2.14
N GLY A 104 -9.62 14.27 2.32
CA GLY A 104 -10.92 14.84 1.95
C GLY A 104 -12.12 13.91 2.13
N GLN A 105 -12.64 13.82 3.36
CA GLN A 105 -14.05 13.94 3.76
C GLN A 105 -14.14 13.62 5.25
N GLU A 106 -13.75 14.59 6.08
CA GLU A 106 -14.36 14.71 7.40
C GLU A 106 -15.75 15.31 7.17
N ASN A 107 -16.80 14.50 7.35
CA ASN A 107 -18.15 14.98 7.64
C ASN A 107 -18.37 14.85 9.14
#